data_AF-A0A378X310-F1
#
_entry.id   AF-A0A378X310-F1
#
_cell.length_a   1.000
_cell.length_b   1.000
_cell.length_c   1.000
_cell.angle_alpha   90.00
_cell.angle_beta   90.00
_cell.angle_gamma   90.00
#
_symmetry.space_group_name_H-M   'P 1'
#
loop_
_entity.id
_entity.type
_entity.pdbx_description
1 polymer ?
#
loop_
_entity_poly.entity_id
_entity_poly.type
_entity_poly.pdbx_seq_one_letter_code
_entity_poly.pdbx_strand_id
1 'polypeptide(L)'
;MQNRMPEVRMEDGRVITAPGVALMWLPVDGEVVAKIPPCKGNRRWLHESVRIRSPDLEGDRWYLPRSCLTRLVIAAVDRYGHVVVARDMAKLSRCTRSCLDATGMDCDCACMGLSHGSATTDNWVCTVGDVVFSNCGEFTRTAVVFGPQGSDLDAVVYSGELAGYPYRADRAGRHSEDWPFASDFVCAGCMSVRASVWDHCHTHGYVRAPLCGRCNTRHWRGWQPGQGRAPVSRNVDSSYYRWCPDYDAEWNSCTA
;
A
#
# COMPACT_ATOMS: atom_id res chain seq x y z
N MET A 1 8.76 0.78 -13.37
CA MET A 1 8.81 2.15 -12.79
C MET A 1 9.69 2.07 -11.56
N GLN A 2 10.79 2.81 -11.51
CA GLN A 2 11.63 2.87 -10.30
C GLN A 2 10.75 3.37 -9.15
N ASN A 3 10.55 2.53 -8.14
CA ASN A 3 9.64 2.72 -7.01
C ASN A 3 10.31 3.65 -5.97
N ARG A 4 10.78 4.80 -6.44
CA ARG A 4 11.32 5.88 -5.63
C ARG A 4 10.14 6.64 -5.02
N MET A 5 10.26 7.07 -3.77
CA MET A 5 9.24 7.86 -3.09
C MET A 5 8.77 9.01 -4.01
N PRO A 6 7.45 9.15 -4.26
CA PRO A 6 6.96 10.14 -5.19
C PRO A 6 7.20 11.55 -4.67
N GLU A 7 7.70 12.43 -5.55
CA GLU A 7 7.79 13.86 -5.25
C GLU A 7 6.38 14.47 -5.24
N VAL A 8 6.08 15.21 -4.18
CA VAL A 8 4.81 15.92 -3.99
C VAL A 8 5.10 17.38 -3.70
N ARG A 9 4.41 18.26 -4.43
CA ARG A 9 4.53 19.71 -4.26
C ARG A 9 3.17 20.38 -4.34
N MET A 10 3.11 21.60 -3.83
CA MET A 10 1.93 22.45 -3.88
C MET A 10 2.16 23.59 -4.89
N GLU A 11 1.23 23.80 -5.81
CA GLU A 11 1.19 24.97 -6.71
C GLU A 11 -0.21 25.57 -6.70
N ASP A 12 -0.33 26.85 -6.38
CA ASP A 12 -1.61 27.59 -6.35
C ASP A 12 -2.74 26.84 -5.61
N GLY A 13 -2.41 26.25 -4.46
CA GLY A 13 -3.35 25.47 -3.65
C GLY A 13 -3.70 24.10 -4.23
N ARG A 14 -3.06 23.65 -5.32
CA ARG A 14 -3.25 22.33 -5.93
C ARG A 14 -2.09 21.41 -5.59
N VAL A 15 -2.41 20.15 -5.35
CA VAL A 15 -1.41 19.09 -5.17
C VAL A 15 -0.95 18.64 -6.54
N ILE A 16 0.36 18.73 -6.75
CA ILE A 16 1.01 18.26 -7.97
C ILE A 16 1.81 17.00 -7.62
N THR A 17 1.51 15.93 -8.35
CA THR A 17 2.16 14.62 -8.21
C THR A 17 2.76 14.21 -9.55
N ALA A 18 3.79 13.36 -9.51
CA ALA A 18 4.32 12.75 -10.73
C ALA A 18 3.23 11.92 -11.48
N PRO A 19 3.33 11.77 -12.81
CA PRO A 19 2.43 10.91 -13.58
C PRO A 19 2.39 9.49 -13.03
N GLY A 20 1.20 8.91 -12.91
CA GLY A 20 1.01 7.54 -12.42
C GLY A 20 0.99 7.41 -10.90
N VAL A 21 1.13 8.50 -10.14
CA VAL A 21 0.93 8.50 -8.68
C VAL A 21 -0.56 8.65 -8.36
N ALA A 22 -1.10 7.75 -7.54
CA ALA A 22 -2.47 7.86 -7.07
C ALA A 22 -2.60 9.01 -6.06
N LEU A 23 -3.69 9.78 -6.16
CA LEU A 23 -4.02 10.91 -5.29
C LEU A 23 -5.42 10.72 -4.72
N MET A 24 -5.54 10.78 -3.40
CA MET A 24 -6.81 10.82 -2.67
C MET A 24 -6.95 12.19 -2.04
N TRP A 25 -7.96 12.96 -2.45
CA TRP A 25 -8.22 14.27 -1.89
C TRP A 25 -9.50 14.24 -1.07
N LEU A 26 -9.39 14.67 0.19
CA LEU A 26 -10.50 14.87 1.10
C LEU A 26 -10.77 16.38 1.25
N PRO A 27 -11.81 16.93 0.60
CA PRO A 27 -12.23 18.32 0.81
C PRO A 27 -12.77 18.52 2.24
N VAL A 28 -12.93 19.79 2.65
CA VAL A 28 -13.51 20.13 3.96
C VAL A 28 -14.88 19.45 4.12
N ASP A 29 -15.72 19.60 3.10
CA ASP A 29 -17.05 18.99 3.01
C ASP A 29 -17.19 18.19 1.71
N GLY A 30 -18.00 17.13 1.74
CA GLY A 30 -18.29 16.28 0.59
C GLY A 30 -17.48 14.99 0.53
N GLU A 31 -17.42 14.39 -0.65
CA GLU A 31 -16.88 13.05 -0.91
C GLU A 31 -15.36 13.03 -1.05
N VAL A 32 -14.76 11.84 -0.86
CA VAL A 32 -13.35 11.60 -1.24
C VAL A 32 -13.27 11.65 -2.76
N VAL A 33 -12.34 12.47 -3.26
CA VAL A 33 -12.03 12.57 -4.68
C VAL A 33 -10.74 11.80 -4.96
N ALA A 34 -10.85 10.68 -5.65
CA ALA A 34 -9.73 9.80 -5.95
C ALA A 34 -9.32 9.87 -7.42
N LYS A 35 -8.08 10.29 -7.68
CA LYS A 35 -7.42 10.21 -8.99
C LYS A 35 -6.43 9.06 -8.96
N ILE A 36 -6.78 7.96 -9.61
CA ILE A 36 -5.95 6.74 -9.66
C ILE A 36 -5.45 6.47 -11.09
N PRO A 37 -4.28 5.83 -11.26
CA PRO A 37 -3.76 5.48 -12.58
C PRO A 37 -4.80 4.70 -13.41
N PRO A 38 -5.05 5.08 -14.67
CA PRO A 38 -6.04 4.43 -15.50
C PRO A 38 -5.61 2.99 -15.79
N CYS A 39 -6.43 2.03 -15.37
CA CYS A 39 -6.17 0.62 -15.56
C CYS A 39 -7.51 -0.14 -15.71
N LYS A 40 -7.51 -1.15 -16.58
CA LYS A 40 -8.67 -2.02 -16.77
C LYS A 40 -9.04 -2.68 -15.44
N GLY A 41 -10.31 -2.62 -15.06
CA GLY A 41 -10.82 -3.20 -13.81
C GLY A 41 -10.76 -2.28 -12.58
N ASN A 42 -10.40 -1.00 -12.71
CA ASN A 42 -10.43 -0.05 -11.58
C ASN A 42 -11.78 0.02 -10.86
N ARG A 43 -12.90 0.03 -11.60
CA ARG A 43 -14.24 0.00 -11.00
C ARG A 43 -14.46 -1.25 -10.14
N ARG A 44 -14.09 -2.42 -10.67
CA ARG A 44 -14.20 -3.70 -9.96
C ARG A 44 -13.31 -3.73 -8.71
N TRP A 45 -12.08 -3.25 -8.83
CA TRP A 45 -11.16 -3.14 -7.71
C TRP A 45 -11.68 -2.22 -6.61
N LEU A 46 -12.21 -1.04 -6.94
CA LEU A 46 -12.84 -0.16 -5.96
C LEU A 46 -14.02 -0.85 -5.25
N HIS A 47 -14.83 -1.59 -6.00
CA HIS A 47 -15.94 -2.36 -5.44
C HIS A 47 -15.44 -3.44 -4.47
N GLU A 48 -14.46 -4.24 -4.85
CA GLU A 48 -13.95 -5.36 -4.05
C GLU A 48 -13.12 -4.89 -2.84
N SER A 49 -12.19 -3.95 -3.04
CA SER A 49 -11.24 -3.50 -2.01
C SER A 49 -11.84 -2.49 -1.04
N VAL A 50 -12.77 -1.65 -1.51
CA VAL A 50 -13.35 -0.57 -0.70
C VAL A 50 -14.81 -0.87 -0.32
N ARG A 51 -15.40 -1.96 -0.82
CA ARG A 51 -16.78 -2.40 -0.54
C ARG A 51 -17.83 -1.34 -0.90
N ILE A 52 -17.61 -0.62 -2.01
CA ILE A 52 -18.53 0.40 -2.52
C ILE A 52 -19.29 -0.17 -3.72
N ARG A 53 -20.63 -0.18 -3.65
CA ARG A 53 -21.48 -0.79 -4.69
C ARG A 53 -21.40 -0.06 -6.03
N SER A 54 -21.42 1.27 -5.99
CA SER A 54 -21.45 2.11 -7.18
C SER A 54 -20.51 3.30 -6.97
N PRO A 55 -19.21 3.18 -7.27
CA PRO A 55 -18.33 4.32 -7.30
C PRO A 55 -18.65 5.18 -8.55
N ASP A 56 -18.76 6.49 -8.36
CA ASP A 56 -19.06 7.43 -9.42
C ASP A 56 -17.76 7.94 -10.04
N LEU A 57 -17.75 8.04 -11.38
CA LEU A 57 -16.59 8.47 -12.16
C LEU A 57 -16.99 9.67 -13.01
N GLU A 58 -16.38 10.82 -12.74
CA GLU A 58 -16.50 12.02 -13.57
C GLU A 58 -15.13 12.40 -14.11
N GLY A 59 -14.99 12.42 -15.44
CA GLY A 59 -13.70 12.62 -16.10
C GLY A 59 -12.66 11.58 -15.67
N ASP A 60 -11.59 12.00 -15.01
CA ASP A 60 -10.52 11.16 -14.48
C ASP A 60 -10.59 10.94 -12.95
N ARG A 61 -11.72 11.26 -12.32
CA ARG A 61 -11.87 11.29 -10.86
C ARG A 61 -13.02 10.42 -10.37
N TRP A 62 -12.72 9.63 -9.35
CA TRP A 62 -13.70 8.83 -8.63
C TRP A 62 -14.20 9.57 -7.40
N TYR A 63 -15.51 9.55 -7.19
CA TYR A 63 -16.17 10.15 -6.04
C TYR A 63 -16.67 9.02 -5.13
N LEU A 64 -16.23 9.07 -3.87
CA LEU A 64 -16.39 7.96 -2.93
C LEU A 64 -16.79 8.48 -1.53
N PRO A 65 -17.60 7.74 -0.76
CA PRO A 65 -17.99 8.16 0.59
C PRO A 65 -16.78 8.42 1.50
N ARG A 66 -16.84 9.46 2.36
CA ARG A 66 -15.76 9.81 3.31
C ARG A 66 -15.30 8.63 4.16
N SER A 67 -16.25 7.81 4.63
CA SER A 67 -16.01 6.62 5.46
C SER A 67 -15.20 5.51 4.78
N CYS A 68 -14.85 5.69 3.51
CA CYS A 68 -14.05 4.74 2.75
C CYS A 68 -12.56 5.10 2.69
N LEU A 69 -12.18 6.33 3.07
CA LEU A 69 -10.83 6.87 2.88
C LEU A 69 -9.76 5.92 3.42
N THR A 70 -9.92 5.46 4.66
CA THR A 70 -8.95 4.56 5.28
C THR A 70 -8.73 3.28 4.45
N ARG A 71 -9.81 2.62 4.01
CA ARG A 71 -9.75 1.41 3.18
C ARG A 71 -9.18 1.68 1.80
N LEU A 72 -9.53 2.83 1.21
CA LEU A 72 -9.05 3.25 -0.10
C LEU A 72 -7.55 3.50 -0.10
N VAL A 73 -7.02 4.19 0.92
CA VAL A 73 -5.57 4.43 1.06
C VAL A 73 -4.83 3.12 1.23
N ILE A 74 -5.30 2.22 2.10
CA ILE A 74 -4.67 0.90 2.29
C ILE A 74 -4.65 0.12 0.97
N ALA A 75 -5.78 0.05 0.26
CA ALA A 75 -5.86 -0.63 -1.02
C ALA A 75 -4.97 0.04 -2.09
N ALA A 76 -4.86 1.36 -2.07
CA ALA A 76 -4.05 2.11 -3.03
C ALA A 76 -2.55 1.92 -2.78
N VAL A 77 -2.10 1.93 -1.52
CA VAL A 77 -0.71 1.59 -1.17
C VAL A 77 -0.40 0.16 -1.58
N ASP A 78 -1.32 -0.78 -1.35
CA ASP A 78 -1.17 -2.16 -1.81
C ASP A 78 -1.00 -2.25 -3.33
N ARG A 79 -1.83 -1.51 -4.07
CA ARG A 79 -1.86 -1.61 -5.53
C ARG A 79 -0.75 -0.82 -6.22
N TYR A 80 -0.36 0.33 -5.67
CA TYR A 80 0.50 1.31 -6.34
C TYR A 80 1.83 1.55 -5.60
N GLY A 81 2.04 0.93 -4.43
CA GLY A 81 3.20 1.13 -3.57
C GLY A 81 3.13 2.43 -2.77
N HIS A 82 2.81 3.54 -3.42
CA HIS A 82 2.68 4.85 -2.80
C HIS A 82 1.38 5.53 -3.23
N VAL A 83 0.79 6.31 -2.33
CA VAL A 83 -0.37 7.15 -2.61
C VAL A 83 -0.22 8.49 -1.91
N VAL A 84 -0.62 9.56 -2.60
CA VAL A 84 -0.68 10.89 -2.01
C VAL A 84 -2.06 11.10 -1.42
N VAL A 85 -2.11 11.50 -0.16
CA VAL A 85 -3.35 11.87 0.51
C VAL A 85 -3.32 13.37 0.77
N ALA A 86 -4.25 14.07 0.14
CA ALA A 86 -4.46 15.50 0.30
C ALA A 86 -5.70 15.77 1.14
N ARG A 87 -5.66 16.79 1.99
CA ARG A 87 -6.79 17.15 2.85
C ARG A 87 -6.95 18.64 2.95
N ASP A 88 -8.19 19.10 2.95
CA ASP A 88 -8.55 20.46 3.26
C ASP A 88 -9.05 20.54 4.70
N MET A 89 -8.46 21.44 5.48
CA MET A 89 -8.81 21.64 6.88
C MET A 89 -9.25 23.08 7.07
N ALA A 90 -10.45 23.29 7.60
CA ALA A 90 -10.91 24.61 7.99
C ALA A 90 -9.94 25.20 9.04
N LYS A 91 -9.55 26.47 8.88
CA LYS A 91 -8.56 27.12 9.77
C LYS A 91 -8.97 27.17 11.25
N LEU A 92 -10.27 27.15 11.52
CA LEU A 92 -10.83 27.21 12.87
C LEU A 92 -11.06 25.81 13.47
N SER A 93 -10.83 24.73 12.72
CA SER A 93 -11.06 23.38 13.21
C SER A 93 -10.09 23.05 14.34
N ARG A 94 -10.61 22.54 15.46
CA ARG A 94 -9.83 22.09 16.62
C ARG A 94 -9.91 20.58 16.72
N CYS A 95 -8.91 19.94 17.31
CA CYS A 95 -9.01 18.52 17.67
C CYS A 95 -10.25 18.30 18.53
N THR A 96 -11.14 17.43 18.06
CA THR A 96 -12.22 16.90 18.88
C THR A 96 -11.75 15.63 19.59
N ARG A 97 -12.52 15.15 20.57
CA ARG A 97 -12.27 13.85 21.21
C ARG A 97 -12.23 12.71 20.19
N SER A 98 -13.12 12.76 19.19
CA SER A 98 -13.12 11.82 18.06
C SER A 98 -11.82 11.83 17.27
N CYS A 99 -11.12 12.96 17.18
CA CYS A 99 -9.83 13.03 16.52
C CYS A 99 -8.70 12.45 17.39
N LEU A 100 -8.72 12.77 18.68
CA LEU A 100 -7.73 12.26 19.64
C LEU A 100 -7.82 10.74 19.81
N ASP A 101 -9.04 10.20 19.75
CA ASP A 101 -9.33 8.77 19.93
C ASP A 101 -9.40 8.01 18.58
N ALA A 102 -9.17 8.70 17.44
CA ALA A 102 -9.23 8.06 16.13
C ALA A 102 -8.08 7.08 15.92
N THR A 103 -8.42 5.84 15.56
CA THR A 103 -7.48 4.76 15.24
C THR A 103 -7.17 4.65 13.75
N GLY A 104 -7.81 5.46 12.91
CA GLY A 104 -7.70 5.46 11.46
C GLY A 104 -7.38 6.84 10.87
N MET A 105 -7.51 6.96 9.55
CA MET A 105 -7.18 8.19 8.81
C MET A 105 -8.32 9.22 8.83
N ASP A 106 -9.39 9.02 9.57
CA ASP A 106 -10.66 9.73 9.37
C ASP A 106 -10.78 11.03 10.21
N CYS A 107 -9.67 11.68 10.59
CA CYS A 107 -9.73 12.96 11.30
C CYS A 107 -9.80 14.18 10.35
N ASP A 108 -10.73 15.08 10.66
CA ASP A 108 -10.99 16.36 10.00
C ASP A 108 -10.41 17.60 10.77
N CYS A 109 -9.47 17.41 11.72
CA CYS A 109 -8.87 18.49 12.52
C CYS A 109 -7.81 19.31 11.75
N ALA A 110 -7.54 20.54 12.20
CA ALA A 110 -6.35 21.32 11.79
C ALA A 110 -5.02 20.80 12.37
N CYS A 111 -5.05 19.76 13.21
CA CYS A 111 -3.88 19.24 13.90
C CYS A 111 -2.89 18.47 13.01
N MET A 112 -3.20 18.35 11.72
CA MET A 112 -2.30 17.78 10.70
C MET A 112 -1.86 16.34 11.00
N GLY A 113 -2.63 15.60 11.80
CA GLY A 113 -2.20 14.26 12.25
C GLY A 113 -1.17 14.25 13.38
N LEU A 114 -0.66 15.40 13.84
CA LEU A 114 0.41 15.51 14.85
C LEU A 114 -0.06 15.20 16.28
N SER A 115 -1.34 15.40 16.56
CA SER A 115 -1.96 15.12 17.87
C SER A 115 -2.65 13.76 17.92
N HIS A 116 -2.61 13.00 16.83
CA HIS A 116 -2.87 11.57 16.89
C HIS A 116 -1.68 10.93 17.60
N GLY A 117 -1.97 10.04 18.55
CA GLY A 117 -0.94 9.18 19.12
C GLY A 117 -0.12 8.58 17.98
N SER A 118 1.18 8.82 18.03
CA SER A 118 2.18 8.27 17.12
C SER A 118 1.79 6.87 16.66
N ALA A 119 1.82 6.64 15.35
CA ALA A 119 2.02 5.34 14.72
C ALA A 119 1.62 4.16 15.62
N THR A 120 0.34 3.77 15.61
CA THR A 120 0.03 2.41 16.06
C THR A 120 0.93 1.49 15.25
N THR A 121 1.87 0.87 15.95
CA THR A 121 2.93 -0.03 15.48
C THR A 121 2.42 -1.28 14.76
N ASP A 122 1.11 -1.35 14.51
CA ASP A 122 0.40 -2.49 13.96
C ASP A 122 -0.23 -2.21 12.58
N ASN A 123 -0.19 -0.98 12.05
CA ASN A 123 -0.59 -0.72 10.67
C ASN A 123 0.64 -0.59 9.76
N TRP A 124 0.70 -1.45 8.75
CA TRP A 124 1.80 -1.50 7.79
C TRP A 124 1.80 -0.33 6.81
N VAL A 125 0.74 0.48 6.76
CA VAL A 125 0.69 1.71 5.97
C VAL A 125 1.03 2.90 6.86
N CYS A 126 2.06 3.66 6.51
CA CYS A 126 2.49 4.84 7.24
C CYS A 126 2.72 6.04 6.33
N THR A 127 2.77 7.23 6.93
CA THR A 127 3.31 8.42 6.28
C THR A 127 4.77 8.18 5.94
N VAL A 128 5.16 8.53 4.72
CA VAL A 128 6.53 8.48 4.22
C VAL A 128 6.85 9.83 3.57
N GLY A 129 7.98 10.43 3.89
CA GLY A 129 8.34 11.77 3.40
C GLY A 129 7.68 12.94 4.13
N ASP A 130 7.97 14.15 3.64
CA ASP A 130 7.55 15.40 4.28
C ASP A 130 6.08 15.73 4.00
N VAL A 131 5.45 16.41 4.97
CA VAL A 131 4.13 17.00 4.80
C VAL A 131 4.28 18.34 4.08
N VAL A 132 3.66 18.48 2.91
CA VAL A 132 3.57 19.76 2.21
C VAL A 132 2.22 20.40 2.47
N PHE A 133 2.19 21.74 2.59
CA PHE A 133 0.95 22.47 2.86
C PHE A 133 0.85 23.76 2.05
N SER A 134 -0.38 24.23 1.86
CA SER A 134 -0.71 25.48 1.19
C SER A 134 -1.91 26.15 1.85
N ASN A 135 -1.85 27.47 2.02
CA ASN A 135 -2.96 28.27 2.50
C ASN A 135 -3.88 28.62 1.33
N CYS A 136 -5.13 28.15 1.36
CA CYS A 136 -6.12 28.31 0.29
C CYS A 136 -7.22 29.31 0.67
N GLY A 137 -6.91 30.29 1.52
CA GLY A 137 -7.88 31.28 1.99
C GLY A 137 -8.66 30.78 3.20
N GLU A 138 -9.77 30.08 3.00
CA GLU A 138 -10.65 29.63 4.09
C GLU A 138 -10.17 28.33 4.77
N PHE A 139 -9.38 27.55 4.05
CA PHE A 139 -8.81 26.29 4.53
C PHE A 139 -7.31 26.22 4.27
N THR A 140 -6.65 25.33 5.01
CA THR A 140 -5.29 24.89 4.73
C THR A 140 -5.37 23.54 4.05
N ARG A 141 -4.71 23.41 2.89
CA ARG A 141 -4.54 22.13 2.22
C ARG A 141 -3.23 21.50 2.64
N THR A 142 -3.25 20.25 3.09
CA THR A 142 -2.06 19.43 3.29
C THR A 142 -2.01 18.33 2.25
N ALA A 143 -0.81 17.86 1.91
CA ALA A 143 -0.61 16.62 1.19
C ALA A 143 0.56 15.86 1.79
N VAL A 144 0.41 14.55 1.87
CA VAL A 144 1.39 13.65 2.46
C VAL A 144 1.41 12.35 1.66
N VAL A 145 2.57 11.73 1.53
CA VAL A 145 2.70 10.42 0.88
C VAL A 145 2.48 9.33 1.93
N PHE A 146 1.65 8.35 1.60
CA PHE A 146 1.52 7.10 2.33
C PHE A 146 2.18 5.98 1.54
N GLY A 147 2.87 5.09 2.25
CA GLY A 147 3.54 3.93 1.71
C GLY A 147 3.59 2.79 2.74
N PRO A 148 4.16 1.63 2.38
CA PRO A 148 4.40 0.57 3.34
C PRO A 148 5.46 1.00 4.37
N GLN A 149 5.31 0.56 5.61
CA GLN A 149 6.24 0.83 6.68
C GLN A 149 7.59 0.18 6.37
N GLY A 150 8.67 0.95 6.49
CA GLY A 150 10.00 0.53 6.05
C GLY A 150 10.33 0.88 4.58
N SER A 151 9.43 1.50 3.81
CA SER A 151 9.79 2.04 2.47
C SER A 151 10.69 3.27 2.51
N ASP A 152 10.73 3.97 3.66
CA ASP A 152 11.74 4.98 3.99
C ASP A 152 13.17 4.41 3.99
N LEU A 153 13.31 3.09 4.06
CA LEU A 153 14.59 2.40 3.96
C LEU A 153 14.99 2.07 2.51
N ASP A 154 14.39 2.64 1.47
CA ASP A 154 14.63 2.29 0.05
C ASP A 154 14.20 0.85 -0.35
N ALA A 155 13.36 0.20 0.46
CA ALA A 155 12.79 -1.11 0.14
C ALA A 155 11.44 -0.95 -0.60
N VAL A 156 11.23 -1.72 -1.68
CA VAL A 156 10.08 -1.54 -2.58
C VAL A 156 9.04 -2.66 -2.44
N VAL A 157 7.80 -2.45 -2.90
CA VAL A 157 6.80 -3.52 -2.94
C VAL A 157 7.17 -4.54 -4.04
N TYR A 158 7.21 -5.82 -3.68
CA TYR A 158 7.44 -6.92 -4.61
C TYR A 158 6.24 -7.10 -5.54
N SER A 159 6.48 -7.03 -6.84
CA SER A 159 5.43 -7.10 -7.87
C SER A 159 5.41 -8.43 -8.62
N GLY A 160 6.15 -9.42 -8.14
CA GLY A 160 6.25 -10.74 -8.78
C GLY A 160 7.41 -10.85 -9.77
N GLU A 161 8.51 -10.12 -9.53
CA GLU A 161 9.69 -10.06 -10.41
C GLU A 161 10.30 -11.45 -10.67
N LEU A 162 10.16 -12.38 -9.72
CA LEU A 162 10.60 -13.78 -9.83
C LEU A 162 9.41 -14.76 -9.96
N ALA A 163 8.23 -14.29 -10.35
CA ALA A 163 7.08 -15.17 -10.59
C ALA A 163 7.42 -16.21 -11.68
N GLY A 164 7.14 -17.48 -11.40
CA GLY A 164 7.51 -18.60 -12.29
C GLY A 164 8.99 -19.00 -12.30
N TYR A 165 9.86 -18.32 -11.54
CA TYR A 165 11.27 -18.72 -11.43
C TYR A 165 11.47 -19.81 -10.38
N PRO A 166 12.27 -20.86 -10.67
CA PRO A 166 12.65 -21.85 -9.67
C PRO A 166 13.55 -21.20 -8.61
N TYR A 167 13.30 -21.54 -7.35
CA TYR A 167 14.11 -21.13 -6.22
C TYR A 167 15.52 -21.70 -6.33
N ARG A 168 16.50 -20.82 -6.21
CA ARG A 168 17.92 -21.18 -6.26
C ARG A 168 18.46 -21.26 -4.83
N ALA A 169 18.87 -22.46 -4.41
CA ALA A 169 19.41 -22.68 -3.06
C ALA A 169 20.87 -22.22 -2.91
N ASP A 170 21.62 -22.14 -4.01
CA ASP A 170 23.00 -21.70 -4.02
C ASP A 170 23.11 -20.18 -3.86
N ARG A 171 24.07 -19.72 -3.05
CA ARG A 171 24.28 -18.27 -2.82
C ARG A 171 24.72 -17.57 -4.10
N ALA A 172 25.60 -18.19 -4.89
CA ALA A 172 26.11 -17.59 -6.13
C ALA A 172 24.98 -17.30 -7.14
N GLY A 173 24.05 -18.24 -7.33
CA GLY A 173 22.90 -18.11 -8.21
C GLY A 173 21.85 -17.09 -7.76
N ARG A 174 21.88 -16.63 -6.50
CA ARG A 174 21.06 -15.53 -5.96
C ARG A 174 21.75 -14.16 -5.97
N HIS A 175 23.00 -14.10 -6.44
CA HIS A 175 23.77 -12.87 -6.63
C HIS A 175 24.07 -12.59 -8.12
N SER A 176 23.39 -13.30 -9.03
CA SER A 176 23.44 -12.98 -10.47
C SER A 176 22.68 -11.68 -10.76
N GLU A 177 23.04 -10.97 -11.82
CA GLU A 177 22.39 -9.71 -12.23
C GLU A 177 20.86 -9.84 -12.36
N ASP A 178 20.36 -11.01 -12.75
CA ASP A 178 18.92 -11.29 -12.92
C ASP A 178 18.21 -11.74 -11.64
N TRP A 179 18.89 -11.78 -10.48
CA TRP A 179 18.29 -12.21 -9.21
C TRP A 179 18.38 -11.08 -8.18
N PRO A 180 17.29 -10.33 -7.94
CA PRO A 180 17.31 -9.22 -6.99
C PRO A 180 17.47 -9.72 -5.55
N PHE A 181 18.04 -8.88 -4.70
CA PHE A 181 18.17 -9.24 -3.29
C PHE A 181 16.79 -9.18 -2.63
N ALA A 182 16.51 -10.13 -1.74
CA ALA A 182 15.27 -10.05 -0.95
C ALA A 182 15.21 -8.73 -0.16
N SER A 183 16.38 -8.23 0.26
CA SER A 183 16.50 -6.93 0.92
C SER A 183 15.94 -5.80 0.08
N ASP A 184 15.99 -5.85 -1.25
CA ASP A 184 15.49 -4.75 -2.09
C ASP A 184 13.98 -4.52 -1.93
N PHE A 185 13.27 -5.46 -1.28
CA PHE A 185 11.84 -5.43 -1.11
C PHE A 185 11.41 -5.32 0.36
N VAL A 186 10.21 -4.76 0.56
CA VAL A 186 9.48 -4.87 1.82
C VAL A 186 8.95 -6.30 1.97
N CYS A 187 8.95 -6.83 3.18
CA CYS A 187 8.36 -8.13 3.50
C CYS A 187 6.91 -8.22 3.04
N ALA A 188 6.62 -9.11 2.09
CA ALA A 188 5.26 -9.28 1.57
C ALA A 188 4.23 -9.74 2.63
N GLY A 189 4.67 -10.38 3.72
CA GLY A 189 3.75 -10.87 4.75
C GLY A 189 3.31 -9.85 5.80
N CYS A 190 4.18 -8.88 6.14
CA CYS A 190 3.84 -7.86 7.14
C CYS A 190 3.85 -6.44 6.59
N MET A 191 4.49 -6.21 5.45
CA MET A 191 4.62 -4.90 4.80
C MET A 191 5.20 -3.79 5.70
N SER A 192 5.93 -4.19 6.76
CA SER A 192 6.43 -3.29 7.82
C SER A 192 7.95 -3.23 7.97
N VAL A 193 8.67 -4.16 7.34
CA VAL A 193 10.13 -4.25 7.44
C VAL A 193 10.71 -4.72 6.13
N ARG A 194 12.00 -4.45 5.92
CA ARG A 194 12.77 -5.01 4.81
C ARG A 194 12.75 -6.55 4.87
N ALA A 195 12.58 -7.19 3.72
CA ALA A 195 12.70 -8.63 3.62
C ALA A 195 14.18 -9.05 3.75
N SER A 196 14.37 -10.32 4.11
CA SER A 196 15.69 -10.90 4.34
C SER A 196 15.87 -12.25 3.65
N VAL A 197 14.77 -12.86 3.20
CA VAL A 197 14.76 -14.21 2.62
C VAL A 197 13.74 -14.30 1.49
N TRP A 198 14.01 -15.16 0.51
CA TRP A 198 13.06 -15.55 -0.53
C TRP A 198 12.31 -16.80 -0.06
N ASP A 199 10.99 -16.67 0.08
CA ASP A 199 10.08 -17.80 0.28
C ASP A 199 9.84 -18.53 -1.05
N HIS A 200 9.57 -19.83 -0.99
CA HIS A 200 9.37 -20.67 -2.17
C HIS A 200 8.43 -21.83 -1.90
N CYS A 201 7.77 -22.33 -2.95
CA CYS A 201 6.92 -23.50 -2.86
C CYS A 201 7.77 -24.74 -2.56
N HIS A 202 7.45 -25.48 -1.50
CA HIS A 202 8.16 -26.72 -1.18
C HIS A 202 7.71 -27.91 -2.04
N THR A 203 6.56 -27.81 -2.72
CA THR A 203 6.06 -28.85 -3.65
C THR A 203 6.77 -28.76 -5.00
N HIS A 204 6.82 -27.55 -5.58
CA HIS A 204 7.26 -27.34 -6.96
C HIS A 204 8.57 -26.54 -7.07
N GLY A 205 9.05 -25.97 -5.97
CA GLY A 205 10.32 -25.25 -5.93
C GLY A 205 10.28 -23.82 -6.46
N TYR A 206 9.14 -23.28 -6.90
CA TYR A 206 9.09 -21.90 -7.44
C TYR A 206 9.13 -20.82 -6.35
N VAL A 207 9.77 -19.69 -6.66
CA VAL A 207 9.80 -18.52 -5.79
C VAL A 207 8.39 -18.00 -5.58
N ARG A 208 8.12 -17.60 -4.33
CA ARG A 208 6.87 -17.03 -3.88
C ARG A 208 7.06 -15.52 -3.63
N ALA A 209 7.78 -15.08 -2.59
CA ALA A 209 7.94 -13.65 -2.20
C ALA A 209 9.23 -13.42 -1.42
N PRO A 210 9.64 -12.15 -1.30
CA PRO A 210 10.57 -11.75 -0.27
C PRO A 210 9.83 -11.57 1.07
N LEU A 211 10.32 -12.24 2.13
CA LEU A 211 9.81 -12.16 3.49
C LEU A 211 10.90 -11.76 4.48
N CYS A 212 10.51 -11.20 5.62
CA CYS A 212 11.40 -11.07 6.77
C CYS A 212 11.52 -12.40 7.52
N GLY A 213 12.59 -12.59 8.29
CA GLY A 213 12.82 -13.84 9.04
C GLY A 213 11.66 -14.26 9.93
N ARG A 214 10.98 -13.31 10.61
CA ARG A 214 9.81 -13.63 11.46
C ARG A 214 8.63 -14.17 10.66
N CYS A 215 8.28 -13.51 9.55
CA CYS A 215 7.21 -13.97 8.67
C CYS A 215 7.61 -15.33 8.07
N ASN A 216 8.81 -15.46 7.53
CA ASN A 216 9.26 -16.72 6.92
C ASN A 216 9.19 -17.91 7.89
N THR A 217 9.66 -17.75 9.14
CA THR A 217 9.59 -18.82 10.15
C THR A 217 8.17 -19.13 10.58
N ARG A 218 7.30 -18.11 10.72
CA ARG A 218 5.87 -18.30 11.02
C ARG A 218 5.19 -19.13 9.91
N HIS A 219 5.68 -18.97 8.70
CA HIS A 219 5.18 -19.55 7.47
C HIS A 219 6.05 -20.71 6.97
N TRP A 220 6.68 -21.48 7.87
CA TRP A 220 7.57 -22.59 7.49
C TRP A 220 6.86 -23.72 6.74
N ARG A 221 5.55 -23.88 6.97
CA ARG A 221 4.62 -24.63 6.11
C ARG A 221 4.01 -23.65 5.12
N GLY A 222 4.84 -22.89 4.43
CA GLY A 222 4.49 -21.85 3.47
C GLY A 222 3.71 -20.64 3.92
N TRP A 223 3.99 -19.56 3.19
CA TRP A 223 3.35 -18.26 3.39
C TRP A 223 1.88 -18.34 3.06
N GLN A 224 1.03 -18.27 4.09
CA GLN A 224 -0.41 -18.14 3.96
C GLN A 224 -0.80 -16.67 4.13
N PRO A 225 -1.37 -16.05 3.09
CA PRO A 225 -1.71 -14.63 3.11
C PRO A 225 -2.68 -14.26 4.25
N GLY A 226 -3.64 -15.13 4.57
CA GLY A 226 -4.57 -14.94 5.69
C GLY A 226 -3.95 -14.99 7.10
N GLN A 227 -2.67 -15.35 7.23
CA GLN A 227 -1.95 -15.39 8.52
C GLN A 227 -0.92 -14.25 8.67
N GLY A 228 -0.80 -13.38 7.66
CA GLY A 228 -0.01 -12.15 7.74
C GLY A 228 -0.58 -11.18 8.78
N ARG A 229 0.23 -10.20 9.20
CA ARG A 229 -0.29 -9.07 10.02
C ARG A 229 -0.94 -8.00 9.16
N ALA A 230 -0.66 -7.98 7.86
CA ALA A 230 -1.32 -7.10 6.91
C ALA A 230 -2.75 -7.61 6.62
N PRO A 231 -3.76 -6.72 6.51
CA PRO A 231 -5.08 -7.07 5.99
C PRO A 231 -4.96 -7.77 4.63
N VAL A 232 -5.87 -8.69 4.33
CA VAL A 232 -5.94 -9.38 3.03
C VAL A 232 -6.01 -8.33 1.91
N SER A 233 -5.01 -8.35 1.03
CA SER A 233 -4.81 -7.42 -0.08
C SER A 233 -4.23 -8.18 -1.27
N ARG A 234 -4.04 -7.58 -2.46
CA ARG A 234 -3.48 -8.34 -3.60
C ARG A 234 -2.09 -8.89 -3.34
N ASN A 235 -1.29 -8.21 -2.52
CA ASN A 235 0.03 -8.68 -2.12
C ASN A 235 0.00 -9.65 -0.92
N VAL A 236 -1.16 -9.79 -0.29
CA VAL A 236 -1.41 -10.59 0.93
C VAL A 236 -2.72 -11.39 0.78
N ASP A 237 -3.01 -11.88 -0.42
CA ASP A 237 -4.14 -12.77 -0.73
C ASP A 237 -3.67 -14.06 -1.41
N SER A 238 -4.57 -15.04 -1.51
CA SER A 238 -4.26 -16.36 -2.04
C SER A 238 -3.93 -16.37 -3.54
N SER A 239 -4.18 -15.28 -4.28
CA SER A 239 -3.84 -15.20 -5.71
C SER A 239 -2.35 -15.28 -5.96
N TYR A 240 -1.55 -14.94 -4.96
CA TYR A 240 -0.11 -15.07 -4.97
C TYR A 240 0.39 -16.51 -5.19
N TYR A 241 -0.32 -17.53 -4.68
CA TYR A 241 0.07 -18.92 -4.95
C TYR A 241 -0.04 -19.27 -6.45
N ARG A 242 -0.86 -18.53 -7.22
CA ARG A 242 -0.99 -18.68 -8.67
C ARG A 242 0.24 -18.23 -9.45
N TRP A 243 1.24 -17.65 -8.79
CA TRP A 243 2.54 -17.36 -9.40
C TRP A 243 3.38 -18.63 -9.58
N CYS A 244 3.02 -19.72 -8.91
CA CYS A 244 3.48 -21.04 -9.29
C CYS A 244 2.74 -21.48 -10.56
N PRO A 245 3.46 -21.81 -11.66
CA PRO A 245 2.83 -22.29 -12.90
C PRO A 245 1.95 -23.53 -12.70
N ASP A 246 2.28 -24.34 -11.68
CA ASP A 246 1.61 -25.60 -11.36
C ASP A 246 0.60 -25.48 -10.21
N TYR A 247 0.12 -24.26 -9.91
CA TYR A 247 -0.80 -24.01 -8.79
C TYR A 247 -2.11 -24.81 -8.88
N ASP A 248 -2.72 -24.85 -10.07
CA ASP A 248 -4.00 -25.51 -10.33
C ASP A 248 -3.85 -27.00 -10.74
N ALA A 249 -2.67 -27.61 -10.55
CA ALA A 249 -2.46 -29.01 -10.89
C ALA A 249 -3.34 -29.91 -9.99
N GLU A 250 -4.31 -30.62 -10.58
CA GLU A 250 -5.33 -31.44 -9.90
C GLU A 250 -4.77 -32.48 -8.93
N TRP A 251 -3.49 -32.87 -9.06
CA TRP A 251 -2.88 -33.98 -8.32
C TRP A 251 -1.72 -33.60 -7.41
N ASN A 252 -1.38 -32.30 -7.28
CA ASN A 252 -0.34 -31.79 -6.37
C ASN A 252 -0.53 -30.28 -6.19
N SER A 253 -1.61 -29.88 -5.52
CA SER A 253 -1.82 -28.45 -5.25
C SER A 253 -0.62 -27.89 -4.48
N CYS A 254 -0.22 -26.65 -4.79
CA CYS A 254 0.84 -25.98 -4.07
C CYS A 254 0.53 -26.03 -2.58
N THR A 255 1.28 -26.86 -1.84
CA THR A 255 1.10 -26.89 -0.41
C THR A 255 1.79 -25.69 0.20
N ALA A 256 1.25 -25.31 1.33
CA ALA A 256 1.90 -24.39 2.23
C ALA A 256 3.24 -25.05 2.64
#